data_AF-A0A011RNB9-F1
#
_entry.id   AF-A0A011RNB9-F1
#
_cell.length_a   1.000
_cell.length_b   1.000
_cell.length_c   1.000
_cell.angle_alpha   90.00
_cell.angle_beta   90.00
_cell.angle_gamma   90.00
#
_symmetry.space_group_name_H-M   'P 1'
#
loop_
_entity.id
_entity.type
_entity.pdbx_description
1 polymer ?
#
loop_
_entity_poly.entity_id
_entity_poly.type
_entity_poly.pdbx_seq_one_letter_code
_entity_poly.pdbx_strand_id
1 'polypeptide(L)' 'MQQIRSGSFDIYQLDATAYPGNSGGPLFDANRGEVLGIINMVFVKENKESVLSKPSGISFAIPVRFLRDLLQKAGP' A
#
# COMPACT_ATOMS: atom_id res chain seq x y z
N MET A 1 14.68 -14.82 -8.95
CA MET A 1 13.31 -14.40 -8.57
C MET A 1 12.70 -15.48 -7.70
N GLN A 2 13.12 -15.56 -6.43
CA GLN A 2 12.60 -16.56 -5.49
C GLN A 2 11.20 -16.10 -5.09
N GLN A 3 10.18 -16.65 -5.75
CA GLN A 3 8.79 -16.43 -5.39
C GLN A 3 8.58 -16.99 -4.00
N ILE A 4 8.48 -16.09 -3.02
CA ILE A 4 8.21 -16.42 -1.63
C ILE A 4 6.82 -17.08 -1.57
N ARG A 5 6.81 -18.42 -1.57
CA ARG A 5 5.65 -19.25 -1.22
C ARG A 5 5.54 -19.36 0.31
N SER A 6 5.39 -18.24 1.01
CA SER A 6 5.14 -18.27 2.44
C SER A 6 4.06 -17.26 2.84
N GLY A 7 2.85 -17.77 3.05
CA GLY A 7 1.77 -17.09 3.74
C GLY A 7 1.00 -16.08 2.89
N SER A 8 -0.32 -16.03 3.11
CA SER A 8 -1.10 -14.85 2.72
C SER A 8 -0.50 -13.63 3.43
N PHE A 9 -0.05 -12.63 2.67
CA PHE A 9 0.38 -11.37 3.26
C PHE A 9 -0.86 -10.54 3.54
N ASP A 10 -1.08 -10.20 4.81
CA ASP A 10 -2.15 -9.28 5.19
C ASP A 10 -1.83 -7.89 4.62
N ILE A 11 -2.62 -7.47 3.64
CA ILE A 11 -2.60 -6.13 3.08
C ILE A 11 -3.96 -5.48 3.30
N TYR A 12 -3.98 -4.16 3.37
CA TYR A 12 -5.24 -3.43 3.30
C TYR A 12 -5.62 -3.19 1.85
N GLN A 13 -6.85 -3.55 1.49
CA GLN A 13 -7.49 -3.06 0.28
C GLN A 13 -8.36 -1.86 0.67
N LEU A 14 -8.28 -0.80 -0.12
CA LEU A 14 -9.01 0.44 0.08
C LEU A 14 -9.90 0.69 -1.13
N ASP A 15 -11.14 1.09 -0.88
CA ASP A 15 -12.02 1.70 -1.90
C ASP A 15 -11.73 3.21 -1.98
N ALA A 16 -10.47 3.52 -2.25
CA ALA A 16 -9.95 4.86 -2.35
C ALA A 16 -9.06 4.98 -3.57
N THR A 17 -9.35 5.98 -4.39
CA THR A 17 -8.55 6.30 -5.58
C THR A 17 -7.16 6.77 -5.16
N ALA A 18 -6.14 6.02 -5.59
CA ALA A 18 -4.76 6.49 -5.58
C ALA A 18 -4.21 6.52 -7.01
N TYR A 19 -3.24 7.41 -7.23
CA TYR A 19 -2.61 7.63 -8.52
C TYR A 19 -1.14 7.18 -8.50
N PRO A 20 -0.52 6.94 -9.67
CA PRO A 20 0.92 6.85 -9.78
C PRO A 20 1.58 8.07 -9.13
N GLY A 21 2.56 7.84 -8.25
CA GLY A 21 3.18 8.88 -7.42
C GLY A 21 2.71 8.90 -5.97
N ASN A 22 1.56 8.30 -5.63
CA ASN A 22 1.10 8.19 -4.24
C ASN A 22 1.78 7.05 -3.46
N SER A 23 2.56 6.19 -4.14
CA SER A 23 3.28 5.07 -3.51
C SER A 23 4.28 5.59 -2.47
N GLY A 24 4.36 4.93 -1.33
CA GLY A 24 5.12 5.39 -0.16
C GLY A 24 4.36 6.38 0.72
N GLY A 25 3.22 6.91 0.25
CA GLY A 25 2.37 7.78 1.04
C GLY A 25 1.71 7.07 2.23
N PRO A 26 1.46 7.79 3.33
CA PRO A 26 0.77 7.25 4.51
C PRO A 26 -0.74 7.10 4.30
N LEU A 27 -1.29 5.99 4.79
CA LEU A 27 -2.72 5.80 5.06
C LEU A 27 -3.00 6.21 6.50
N PHE A 28 -3.89 7.19 6.73
CA PHE A 28 -4.18 7.72 8.06
C PHE A 28 -5.61 7.44 8.53
N ASP A 29 -5.78 7.26 9.84
CA ASP A 29 -7.07 7.50 10.51
C ASP A 29 -7.30 9.01 10.59
N ALA A 30 -8.30 9.52 9.87
CA ALA A 30 -8.58 10.96 9.78
C ALA A 30 -9.00 11.60 11.11
N ASN A 31 -9.55 10.81 12.05
CA ASN A 31 -10.00 11.33 13.34
C ASN A 31 -8.87 11.37 14.36
N ARG A 32 -7.95 10.40 14.30
CA ARG A 32 -6.86 10.25 15.29
C ARG A 32 -5.51 10.79 14.80
N GLY A 33 -5.33 10.95 13.50
CA GLY A 33 -4.05 11.33 12.89
C GLY A 33 -3.01 10.22 12.88
N GLU A 34 -3.41 8.97 13.15
CA GLU A 34 -2.50 7.83 13.22
C GLU A 34 -2.22 7.25 11.83
N VAL A 35 -0.96 6.87 11.55
CA VAL A 35 -0.59 6.10 10.35
C VAL A 35 -1.00 4.64 10.55
N LEU A 36 -1.86 4.14 9.69
CA LEU A 36 -2.33 2.74 9.66
C LEU A 36 -1.54 1.89 8.67
N GLY A 37 -1.05 2.48 7.59
CA GLY A 37 -0.32 1.75 6.55
C GLY A 37 0.40 2.66 5.56
N ILE A 38 1.04 2.03 4.58
CA ILE A 38 1.82 2.69 3.53
C ILE A 38 1.25 2.26 2.18
N ILE A 39 0.82 3.21 1.36
CA ILE A 39 0.35 2.95 0.01
C ILE A 39 1.46 2.29 -0.79
N ASN A 40 1.18 1.14 -1.41
CA ASN A 40 2.17 0.39 -2.17
C ASN A 40 1.82 0.33 -3.65
N MET A 41 0.59 -0.07 -3.96
CA MET A 41 0.14 -0.24 -5.33
C MET A 41 -1.33 0.11 -5.51
N VAL A 42 -1.72 0.29 -6.76
CA VAL A 42 -3.11 0.51 -7.17
C VAL A 42 -3.53 -0.61 -8.09
N PHE A 43 -4.81 -0.98 -8.06
CA PHE A 43 -5.32 -1.98 -9.00
C PHE A 43 -5.37 -1.37 -10.41
N VAL A 44 -4.81 -2.07 -11.39
CA VAL A 44 -4.79 -1.64 -12.80
C VAL A 44 -5.79 -2.49 -13.57
N LYS A 45 -6.88 -1.88 -14.06
CA LYS A 45 -7.95 -2.59 -14.79
C LYS A 45 -7.56 -2.98 -16.22
N GLU A 46 -6.81 -2.13 -16.91
CA GLU A 46 -6.47 -2.30 -18.33
C GLU A 46 -4.96 -2.31 -18.57
N ASN A 47 -4.33 -1.14 -18.63
CA ASN A 47 -2.89 -0.97 -18.81
C ASN A 47 -2.34 0.11 -17.88
N LYS A 48 -1.00 0.18 -17.74
CA LYS A 48 -0.35 1.14 -16.83
C LYS A 48 -0.60 2.58 -17.26
N GLU A 49 -0.74 2.85 -18.56
CA GLU A 49 -1.03 4.17 -19.10
C GLU A 49 -2.43 4.66 -18.72
N SER A 50 -3.41 3.75 -18.62
CA SER A 50 -4.82 4.03 -18.27
C SER A 50 -5.01 4.36 -16.79
N VAL A 51 -4.02 4.09 -15.93
CA VAL A 51 -4.13 4.38 -14.48
C VAL A 51 -4.29 5.88 -14.19
N LEU A 52 -3.68 6.73 -15.02
CA LEU A 52 -3.78 8.18 -14.87
C LEU A 52 -5.15 8.73 -15.33
N SER A 53 -5.70 8.16 -16.41
CA SER A 53 -6.95 8.63 -17.01
C SER A 53 -8.19 7.95 -16.45
N LYS A 54 -8.08 6.71 -15.95
CA LYS A 54 -9.16 5.88 -15.41
C LYS A 54 -8.64 5.04 -14.23
N PRO A 55 -8.42 5.65 -13.06
CA PRO A 55 -8.03 4.88 -11.88
C PRO A 55 -9.15 3.89 -11.51
N SER A 56 -8.76 2.71 -11.00
CA SER A 56 -9.70 1.64 -10.70
C SER A 56 -10.59 1.90 -9.48
N GLY A 57 -10.26 2.93 -8.68
CA GLY A 57 -10.85 3.20 -7.36
C GLY A 57 -10.29 2.33 -6.24
N ILE A 58 -9.47 1.31 -6.57
CA ILE A 58 -8.96 0.34 -5.61
C ILE A 58 -7.45 0.57 -5.41
N SER A 59 -7.05 0.76 -4.16
CA SER A 59 -5.66 0.87 -3.77
C SER A 59 -5.30 -0.11 -2.66
N PHE A 60 -4.00 -0.39 -2.55
CA PHE A 60 -3.48 -1.34 -1.57
C PHE A 60 -2.43 -0.67 -0.69
N ALA A 61 -2.51 -0.96 0.60
CA ALA A 61 -1.54 -0.48 1.59
C ALA A 61 -0.94 -1.65 2.38
N ILE A 62 0.34 -1.51 2.70
CA ILE A 62 1.04 -2.40 3.62
C ILE A 62 0.78 -1.90 5.04
N PRO A 63 0.28 -2.74 5.96
CA PRO A 63 0.10 -2.37 7.36
C PRO A 63 1.37 -1.82 8.00
N VAL A 64 1.25 -0.71 8.75
CA VAL A 64 2.40 -0.01 9.35
C VAL A 64 3.20 -0.88 10.31
N ARG A 65 2.59 -1.94 10.88
CA ARG A 65 3.27 -2.92 11.73
C ARG A 65 4.50 -3.53 11.05
N PHE A 66 4.43 -3.80 9.73
CA PHE A 66 5.57 -4.37 9.00
C PHE A 66 6.75 -3.41 8.91
N LEU A 67 6.49 -2.10 8.79
CA LEU A 67 7.53 -1.08 8.86
C LEU A 67 8.14 -1.04 10.28
N ARG A 68 7.31 -1.08 11.32
CA ARG A 68 7.80 -1.09 12.71
C ARG A 68 8.67 -2.30 13.00
N ASP A 69 8.24 -3.50 12.58
CA ASP A 69 9.00 -4.73 12.72
C ASP A 69 10.33 -4.65 11.96
N LEU A 70 10.33 -4.06 10.76
CA LEU A 70 11.54 -3.83 9.98
C LEU A 70 12.50 -2.88 10.70
N LEU A 71 12.00 -1.76 11.22
CA LEU A 71 12.81 -0.78 11.96
C LEU A 71 13.39 -1.36 13.25
N GLN A 72 12.64 -2.22 13.95
CA GLN A 72 13.14 -2.93 15.12
C GLN A 72 14.27 -3.90 14.77
N LYS A 73 14.15 -4.63 13.65
CA LYS A 73 15.21 -5.52 13.15
C LYS A 73 16.41 -4.76 12.61
N ALA A 74 16.18 -3.57 12.08
CA ALA A 74 17.19 -2.71 11.46
C ALA A 74 17.80 -1.68 12.44
N GLY A 75 17.43 -1.71 13.73
CA GLY A 75 18.09 -0.90 14.76
C GLY A 75 19.61 -1.18 14.80
N PRO A 76 20.41 -0.26 15.38
CA PRO A 76 21.88 -0.32 15.34
C PRO A 76 22.45 -1.66 15.80
#